data_AF-A0A2M7VVW4-F1
#
_entry.id   AF-A0A2M7VVW4-F1
#
_cell.length_a   1.000
_cell.length_b   1.000
_cell.length_c   1.000
_cell.angle_alpha   90.00
_cell.angle_beta   90.00
_cell.angle_gamma   90.00
#
_symmetry.space_group_name_H-M   'P 1'
#
loop_
_entity.id
_entity.type
_entity.pdbx_description
1 polymer ?
#
loop_
_entity_poly.entity_id
_entity_poly.type
_entity_poly.pdbx_seq_one_letter_code
_entity_poly.pdbx_strand_id
1 'polypeptide(L)' 'MNQLLNLKNTDSGNFFLIAGPCVVESEENVFEIACTIKEMTDRLKIPYIFKASYRKANRSRLDSFSGIG' A
#
# COMPACT_ATOMS: atom_id res chain seq x y z
N MET A 1 1.72 25.43 -4.05
CA MET A 1 2.43 24.15 -3.86
C MET A 1 1.45 23.19 -3.22
N ASN A 2 0.81 22.33 -4.03
CA ASN A 2 -0.32 21.51 -3.58
C ASN A 2 0.15 20.46 -2.58
N GLN A 3 -0.15 20.68 -1.29
CA GLN A 3 -0.04 19.61 -0.32
C GLN A 3 -1.14 18.58 -0.58
N LEU A 4 -0.75 17.32 -0.70
CA LEU A 4 -1.69 16.21 -0.67
C LEU A 4 -2.30 16.19 0.73
N LEU A 5 -3.50 16.77 0.87
CA LEU A 5 -4.18 17.13 2.13
C LEU A 5 -4.28 16.01 3.18
N ASN A 6 -4.01 14.75 2.82
CA ASN A 6 -4.15 13.57 3.68
C ASN A 6 -2.86 12.76 3.89
N LEU A 7 -1.70 13.25 3.44
CA LEU A 7 -0.43 12.54 3.60
C LEU A 7 0.29 13.02 4.86
N LYS A 8 0.60 12.10 5.78
CA LYS A 8 1.38 12.41 6.99
C LYS A 8 2.88 12.51 6.66
N ASN A 9 3.64 13.17 7.53
CA ASN A 9 5.11 13.24 7.49
C ASN A 9 5.69 13.92 6.23
N THR A 10 4.90 14.72 5.50
CA THR A 10 5.31 15.40 4.25
C THR A 10 6.42 16.44 4.43
N ASP A 11 6.62 16.92 5.65
CA ASP A 11 7.60 17.92 6.06
C ASP A 11 8.93 17.31 6.53
N SER A 12 9.01 15.97 6.60
CA SER A 12 10.19 15.25 7.11
C SER A 12 11.46 15.38 6.25
N GLY A 13 11.33 15.76 4.98
CA GLY A 13 12.43 15.73 4.01
C GLY A 13 12.82 14.32 3.54
N ASN A 14 12.11 13.28 3.99
CA ASN A 14 12.31 11.91 3.55
C ASN A 14 11.66 11.64 2.18
N PHE A 15 12.07 10.54 1.55
CA PHE A 15 11.36 9.99 0.39
C PHE A 15 9.94 9.56 0.76
N PHE A 16 9.03 9.46 -0.21
CA PHE A 16 7.70 8.89 0.00
C PHE A 16 7.67 7.40 -0.34
N LEU A 17 6.87 6.63 0.40
CA LEU A 17 6.70 5.20 0.20
C LEU A 17 5.31 4.88 -0.35
N ILE A 18 5.25 4.12 -1.43
CA ILE A 18 4.03 3.45 -1.89
C ILE A 18 4.27 1.94 -1.72
N ALA A 19 3.55 1.30 -0.81
CA ALA A 19 3.75 -0.12 -0.52
C ALA A 19 2.44 -0.80 -0.11
N GLY A 20 2.43 -2.12 -0.21
CA GLY A 20 1.31 -2.98 0.12
C GLY A 20 1.31 -4.25 -0.75
N PRO A 21 0.31 -5.13 -0.57
CA PRO A 21 0.30 -6.42 -1.23
C PRO A 21 0.10 -6.30 -2.75
N CYS A 22 0.56 -7.32 -3.48
CA CYS A 22 0.41 -7.35 -4.93
C CYS A 22 -1.08 -7.33 -5.33
N VAL A 23 -1.88 -8.14 -4.64
CA VAL A 23 -3.33 -8.30 -4.85
C VAL A 23 -4.05 -8.37 -3.50
N VAL A 24 -5.32 -7.96 -3.46
CA VAL A 24 -6.18 -8.15 -2.28
C VAL A 24 -6.62 -9.62 -2.22
N GLU A 25 -6.26 -10.32 -1.14
CA GLU A 25 -6.61 -11.73 -0.91
C GLU A 25 -7.75 -11.87 0.10
N SER A 26 -7.69 -11.09 1.19
CA SER A 26 -8.76 -10.96 2.19
C SER A 26 -8.72 -9.57 2.80
N GLU A 27 -9.83 -9.13 3.38
CA GLU A 27 -9.92 -7.85 4.09
C GLU A 27 -8.96 -7.82 5.29
N GLU A 28 -8.96 -8.88 6.10
CA GLU A 28 -8.12 -9.03 7.29
C GLU A 28 -6.63 -8.88 6.96
N ASN A 29 -6.14 -9.59 5.95
CA ASN A 29 -4.72 -9.55 5.54
C ASN A 29 -4.32 -8.14 5.05
N VAL A 30 -5.20 -7.49 4.27
CA VAL A 30 -4.97 -6.13 3.80
C VAL A 30 -4.86 -5.13 4.95
N PHE A 31 -5.74 -5.23 5.94
CA PHE A 31 -5.71 -4.36 7.11
C PHE A 31 -4.49 -4.62 8.00
N GLU A 32 -4.12 -5.88 8.22
CA GLU A 32 -2.91 -6.24 8.98
C GLU A 32 -1.66 -5.62 8.35
N ILE A 33 -1.45 -5.85 7.04
CA ILE A 33 -0.31 -5.28 6.30
C ILE A 33 -0.33 -3.75 6.35
N ALA A 34 -1.50 -3.13 6.16
CA ALA A 34 -1.64 -1.69 6.17
C ALA A 34 -1.25 -1.10 7.54
N CYS A 35 -1.72 -1.69 8.64
CA CYS A 35 -1.41 -1.27 10.00
C CYS A 35 0.08 -1.40 10.30
N THR A 36 0.70 -2.56 10.00
CA THR A 36 2.12 -2.78 10.28
C THR A 36 3.02 -1.78 9.54
N ILE A 37 2.80 -1.57 8.24
CA ILE A 37 3.61 -0.62 7.47
C ILE A 37 3.34 0.82 7.93
N LYS A 38 2.09 1.14 8.27
CA LYS A 38 1.73 2.45 8.79
C LYS A 38 2.48 2.77 10.10
N GLU A 39 2.52 1.84 11.04
CA GLU A 39 3.23 2.04 12.31
C GLU A 39 4.74 2.25 12.09
N MET A 40 5.35 1.48 11.18
CA MET A 40 6.76 1.64 10.82
C MET A 40 7.04 3.01 10.19
N THR A 41 6.23 3.42 9.23
CA THR A 41 6.40 4.69 8.51
C THR A 41 6.12 5.90 9.39
N ASP A 42 5.16 5.82 10.32
CA ASP A 42 4.93 6.86 11.33
C ASP A 42 6.14 7.02 12.26
N ARG A 43 6.75 5.93 12.73
CA ARG A 43 7.96 5.97 13.58
C ARG A 43 9.17 6.57 12.86
N LEU A 44 9.32 6.27 11.57
CA LEU A 44 10.43 6.74 10.74
C LEU A 44 10.17 8.11 10.11
N LYS A 45 8.99 8.69 10.32
CA LYS A 45 8.52 9.93 9.67
C LYS A 45 8.64 9.84 8.14
N ILE A 46 8.20 8.74 7.55
CA ILE A 46 8.16 8.54 6.11
C ILE A 46 6.71 8.78 5.62
N PRO A 47 6.48 9.67 4.64
CA PRO A 47 5.19 9.77 3.98
C PRO A 47 4.81 8.46 3.30
N TYR A 48 3.60 7.96 3.56
CA TYR A 48 3.20 6.62 3.14
C TYR A 48 1.82 6.58 2.46
N ILE A 49 1.73 5.85 1.35
CA ILE A 49 0.50 5.52 0.64
C ILE A 49 0.38 3.99 0.57
N PHE A 50 -0.71 3.45 1.11
CA PHE A 50 -1.01 2.03 0.96
C PHE A 50 -1.49 1.73 -0.47
N LYS A 51 -0.97 0.67 -1.09
CA LYS A 51 -1.38 0.21 -2.41
C LYS A 51 -1.66 -1.29 -2.41
N ALA A 52 -2.83 -1.67 -2.93
CA ALA A 52 -3.18 -3.05 -3.26
C ALA A 52 -3.97 -3.08 -4.57
N SER A 53 -3.81 -4.13 -5.38
CA SER A 53 -4.60 -4.29 -6.61
C SER A 53 -5.80 -5.19 -6.34
N TYR A 54 -6.99 -4.84 -6.83
CA TYR A 54 -8.17 -5.71 -6.75
C TYR A 54 -8.00 -6.98 -7.60
N ARG A 55 -7.48 -6.81 -8.83
CA ARG A 55 -7.16 -7.91 -9.74
C ARG A 55 -5.84 -7.69 -10.46
N LYS A 56 -5.15 -8.77 -10.84
CA LYS A 56 -3.89 -8.71 -11.60
C LYS A 56 -4.18 -8.74 -13.11
N ALA A 57 -3.83 -7.65 -13.81
CA ALA A 57 -4.15 -7.49 -15.24
C ALA A 57 -3.29 -8.33 -16.19
N ASN A 58 -2.03 -8.63 -15.81
CA ASN A 58 -1.07 -9.33 -16.66
C ASN A 58 -0.86 -10.75 -16.13
N ARG A 59 -1.35 -11.74 -16.89
CA ARG A 59 -1.18 -13.18 -16.63
C ARG A 59 0.12 -13.68 -17.26
N SER A 60 0.96 -14.36 -16.47
CA SER A 60 2.01 -15.24 -17.00
C SER A 60 1.52 -16.68 -17.19
N ARG A 61 0.41 -17.05 -16.51
CA ARG A 61 -0.24 -18.36 -16.55
C ARG A 61 -1.76 -18.20 -16.45
N LEU A 62 -2.52 -19.00 -17.21
CA LEU A 62 -3.99 -18.89 -17.31
C LEU A 62 -4.72 -19.27 -16.01
N ASP A 63 -4.08 -20.09 -15.19
CA ASP A 63 -4.56 -20.81 -14.01
C ASP A 63 -4.17 -20.16 -12.66
N SER A 64 -3.51 -19.01 -12.68
CA SER A 64 -3.10 -18.32 -11.45
C SER A 64 -4.25 -17.49 -10.84
N PHE A 65 -4.32 -17.46 -9.51
CA PHE A 65 -5.27 -16.66 -8.74
C PHE A 65 -5.21 -15.18 -9.16
N SER A 66 -6.37 -14.63 -9.55
CA SER A 66 -6.48 -13.28 -10.11
C SER A 66 -6.90 -12.21 -9.11
N GLY A 67 -7.24 -12.60 -7.87
CA GLY A 67 -7.87 -11.74 -6.87
C GLY A 67 -9.25 -12.28 -6.47
N ILE A 68 -9.90 -11.57 -5.55
CA ILE A 68 -11.23 -11.91 -5.01
C ILE A 68 -12.40 -11.69 -6.00
N GLY A 69 -12.14 -11.65 -7.31
CA GLY A 69 -13.13 -11.43 -8.38
C GLY A 69 -12.67 -11.79 -9.78
#